data_AF-A0A4R8ZYQ1-F1
#
_entry.id   AF-A0A4R8ZYQ1-F1
#
_cell.length_a   1.000
_cell.length_b   1.000
_cell.length_c   1.000
_cell.angle_alpha   90.00
_cell.angle_beta   90.00
_cell.angle_gamma   90.00
#
_symmetry.space_group_name_H-M   'P 1'
#
loop_
_entity.id
_entity.type
_entity.pdbx_description
1 polymer ?
#
loop_
_entity_poly.entity_id
_entity_poly.type
_entity_poly.pdbx_seq_one_letter_code
_entity_poly.pdbx_strand_id
1 'polypeptide(L)'
;MTVTRDPRDASRAAQTTDRPGTAVDEAPVNAPATTPTLRAAGRRSLFWILAIVGGLLVAVLATVLAAGAGEGGRPLAAESAAPAGGMALAEVLRQQGVTVTVTDTLRQTQAAASADPDATLFSTDPDGYLTAEQYQDLADIAPNTVVVDPDFLALQALAPGVGFGGESDRDELTAQCSLPAARAAETLAPGGRTLGTGGVESGDDAGDRPGATDVVGCFPSGDDRFSVVQLTSGSAEAPTALTLVADATLFSNEKIATYGNAALALNLLGATDGVIWYLPTLADVAVTGPPSLGELTPGWVTPVLVLFVIATIAAALWRGRRFGALVPENLPVTVKGSETMEGRARLYARSNARLRALDTLRVAAVGRLARQVGLPRSATLEDVLQSVAAATQRPADQVRSVLVGANPATDGELVALTDRLRELERATIRATTPGGAAGNAAGPTSIPPLPASTGRMEP
;
A
#
# COMPACT_ATOMS: atom_id res chain seq x y z
N MET A 1 -59.94 -47.30 -46.30
CA MET A 1 -61.19 -46.56 -46.58
C MET A 1 -60.89 -45.50 -47.62
N THR A 2 -61.52 -45.69 -48.76
CA THR A 2 -61.46 -44.95 -50.03
C THR A 2 -62.11 -43.57 -49.90
N VAL A 3 -61.68 -42.60 -50.73
CA VAL A 3 -62.47 -41.59 -51.50
C VAL A 3 -61.47 -40.49 -51.94
N THR A 4 -60.88 -40.48 -53.15
CA THR A 4 -61.34 -40.07 -54.52
C THR A 4 -61.77 -38.61 -54.74
N ARG A 5 -61.05 -37.95 -55.69
CA ARG A 5 -61.50 -36.98 -56.73
C ARG A 5 -61.96 -35.57 -56.28
N ASP A 6 -61.82 -34.47 -57.02
CA ASP A 6 -61.32 -34.08 -58.36
C ASP A 6 -61.20 -32.53 -58.35
N PRO A 7 -60.42 -31.88 -59.24
CA PRO A 7 -60.26 -30.43 -59.33
C PRO A 7 -61.14 -29.79 -60.43
N ARG A 8 -61.28 -28.45 -60.41
CA ARG A 8 -61.39 -27.49 -61.54
C ARG A 8 -62.28 -26.28 -61.20
N ASP A 9 -61.73 -25.10 -61.42
CA ASP A 9 -62.23 -24.01 -62.29
C ASP A 9 -61.65 -22.68 -61.80
N ALA A 10 -60.68 -22.09 -62.51
CA ALA A 10 -60.83 -21.31 -63.73
C ALA A 10 -61.32 -19.87 -63.44
N SER A 11 -60.36 -18.94 -63.55
CA SER A 11 -60.42 -17.64 -64.25
C SER A 11 -61.70 -16.79 -64.10
N ARG A 12 -61.68 -15.48 -63.82
CA ARG A 12 -60.97 -14.40 -64.53
C ARG A 12 -61.58 -13.08 -64.02
N ALA A 13 -60.79 -12.07 -63.70
CA ALA A 13 -61.10 -10.66 -64.03
C ALA A 13 -59.92 -9.77 -63.64
N ALA A 14 -59.34 -9.15 -64.66
CA ALA A 14 -58.25 -8.19 -64.60
C ALA A 14 -58.80 -6.77 -64.66
N GLN A 15 -58.16 -5.85 -63.93
CA GLN A 15 -58.11 -4.38 -64.16
C GLN A 15 -56.74 -3.95 -63.60
N THR A 16 -55.69 -3.83 -64.41
CA THR A 16 -55.25 -2.68 -65.23
C THR A 16 -55.07 -1.39 -64.45
N THR A 17 -53.83 -1.03 -64.12
CA THR A 17 -53.27 0.33 -64.31
C THR A 17 -51.74 0.32 -64.12
N ASP A 18 -51.06 0.67 -65.20
CA ASP A 18 -49.91 1.59 -65.34
C ASP A 18 -48.68 1.54 -64.41
N ARG A 19 -47.51 1.41 -65.04
CA ARG A 19 -46.13 1.62 -64.51
C ARG A 19 -45.79 3.13 -64.64
N PRO A 20 -44.69 3.71 -64.06
CA PRO A 20 -43.41 3.09 -63.69
C PRO A 20 -42.75 3.60 -62.40
N GLY A 21 -41.73 2.88 -61.93
CA GLY A 21 -40.84 3.35 -60.88
C GLY A 21 -39.85 2.28 -60.49
N THR A 22 -38.72 2.23 -61.19
CA THR A 22 -37.52 1.48 -60.80
C THR A 22 -37.08 1.95 -59.41
N ALA A 23 -37.49 1.21 -58.38
CA ALA A 23 -36.85 1.27 -57.08
C ALA A 23 -35.46 0.66 -57.25
N VAL A 24 -34.46 1.54 -57.30
CA VAL A 24 -33.08 1.15 -57.02
C VAL A 24 -33.11 0.54 -55.63
N ASP A 25 -32.72 -0.73 -55.54
CA ASP A 25 -32.50 -1.43 -54.27
C ASP A 25 -31.27 -0.80 -53.62
N GLU A 26 -31.47 0.35 -52.98
CA GLU A 26 -30.44 1.02 -52.20
C GLU A 26 -30.29 0.21 -50.91
N ALA A 27 -29.29 -0.68 -50.92
CA ALA A 27 -28.92 -1.50 -49.78
C ALA A 27 -28.92 -0.66 -48.50
N PRO A 28 -29.52 -1.13 -47.40
CA PRO A 28 -29.65 -0.33 -46.19
C PRO A 28 -28.26 0.10 -45.72
N VAL A 29 -28.01 1.41 -45.74
CA VAL A 29 -26.82 2.00 -45.13
C VAL A 29 -26.93 1.73 -43.64
N ASN A 30 -26.20 0.69 -43.18
CA ASN A 30 -26.12 0.32 -41.78
C ASN A 30 -25.77 1.55 -40.95
N ALA A 31 -26.63 1.89 -39.98
CA ALA A 31 -26.37 2.97 -39.06
C ALA A 31 -25.04 2.72 -38.33
N PRO A 32 -24.14 3.71 -38.23
CA PRO A 32 -22.85 3.52 -37.60
C PRO A 32 -23.03 3.14 -36.12
N ALA A 33 -22.54 1.96 -35.76
CA ALA A 33 -22.52 1.47 -34.39
C ALA A 33 -21.80 2.49 -33.49
N THR A 34 -22.54 3.15 -32.60
CA THR A 34 -21.95 4.06 -31.61
C THR A 34 -21.54 3.25 -30.39
N THR A 35 -20.58 2.34 -30.56
CA THR A 35 -19.90 1.74 -29.41
C THR A 35 -18.69 2.63 -29.08
N PRO A 36 -18.53 3.14 -27.84
CA PRO A 36 -17.25 3.72 -27.46
C PRO A 36 -16.19 2.63 -27.66
N THR A 37 -15.24 2.88 -28.55
CA THR A 37 -14.18 1.93 -28.88
C THR A 37 -13.48 1.44 -27.60
N LEU A 38 -13.05 0.17 -27.57
CA LEU A 38 -12.28 -0.42 -26.47
C LEU A 38 -11.08 0.46 -26.02
N ARG A 39 -10.56 1.32 -26.92
CA ARG A 39 -9.53 2.33 -26.63
C ARG A 39 -9.99 3.44 -25.68
N ALA A 40 -11.26 3.85 -25.72
CA ALA A 40 -11.80 4.92 -24.87
C ALA A 40 -12.14 4.42 -23.45
N ALA A 41 -12.66 3.19 -23.32
CA ALA A 41 -12.88 2.55 -22.02
C ALA A 41 -11.57 2.05 -21.39
N GLY A 42 -10.64 1.55 -22.23
CA GLY A 42 -9.32 1.08 -21.81
C GLY A 42 -8.45 2.15 -21.17
N ARG A 43 -8.41 3.39 -21.71
CA ARG A 43 -7.57 4.47 -21.14
C ARG A 43 -7.89 4.83 -19.68
N ARG A 44 -9.17 4.71 -19.28
CA ARG A 44 -9.59 5.06 -17.92
C ARG A 44 -9.31 3.96 -16.91
N SER A 45 -9.40 2.69 -17.34
CA SER A 45 -9.12 1.53 -16.49
C SER A 45 -7.62 1.18 -16.45
N LEU A 46 -6.90 1.40 -17.56
CA LEU A 46 -5.45 1.22 -17.65
C LEU A 46 -4.68 2.13 -16.69
N PHE A 47 -5.17 3.37 -16.49
CA PHE A 47 -4.59 4.29 -15.50
C PHE A 47 -4.65 3.72 -14.08
N TRP A 48 -5.81 3.21 -13.66
CA TRP A 48 -5.97 2.62 -12.33
C TRP A 48 -5.21 1.30 -12.16
N ILE A 49 -5.16 0.47 -13.21
CA ILE A 49 -4.37 -0.77 -13.20
C ILE A 49 -2.87 -0.44 -13.10
N LEU A 50 -2.37 0.52 -13.88
CA LEU A 50 -0.97 0.98 -13.79
C LEU A 50 -0.66 1.64 -12.45
N ALA A 51 -1.60 2.38 -11.86
CA ALA A 51 -1.42 2.99 -10.55
C ALA A 51 -1.33 1.93 -9.44
N ILE A 52 -2.17 0.89 -9.49
CA ILE A 52 -2.12 -0.22 -8.53
C ILE A 52 -0.84 -1.04 -8.70
N VAL A 53 -0.50 -1.42 -9.93
CA VAL A 53 0.73 -2.18 -10.21
C VAL A 53 1.97 -1.36 -9.86
N GLY A 54 1.99 -0.08 -10.22
CA GLY A 54 3.08 0.83 -9.86
C GLY A 54 3.18 1.04 -8.36
N GLY A 55 2.06 1.22 -7.66
CA GLY A 55 2.03 1.32 -6.19
C GLY A 55 2.53 0.05 -5.51
N LEU A 56 2.14 -1.12 -6.01
CA LEU A 56 2.60 -2.41 -5.49
C LEU A 56 4.09 -2.62 -5.75
N LEU A 57 4.59 -2.23 -6.93
CA LEU A 57 5.99 -2.32 -7.29
C LEU A 57 6.84 -1.33 -6.49
N VAL A 58 6.33 -0.12 -6.23
CA VAL A 58 6.96 0.85 -5.32
C VAL A 58 6.95 0.33 -3.88
N ALA A 59 5.87 -0.30 -3.41
CA ALA A 59 5.82 -0.88 -2.07
C ALA A 59 6.83 -2.04 -1.93
N VAL A 60 6.89 -2.94 -2.91
CA VAL A 60 7.87 -4.04 -2.94
C VAL A 60 9.30 -3.49 -3.02
N LEU A 61 9.54 -2.50 -3.89
CA LEU A 61 10.84 -1.87 -4.00
C LEU A 61 11.22 -1.11 -2.71
N ALA A 62 10.27 -0.44 -2.07
CA ALA A 62 10.47 0.21 -0.78
C ALA A 62 10.79 -0.81 0.33
N THR A 63 10.15 -1.98 0.34
CA THR A 63 10.49 -3.04 1.30
C THR A 63 11.87 -3.65 1.05
N VAL A 64 12.24 -3.84 -0.22
CA VAL A 64 13.57 -4.37 -0.59
C VAL A 64 14.67 -3.34 -0.30
N LEU A 65 14.42 -2.07 -0.58
CA LEU A 65 15.35 -0.98 -0.25
C LEU A 65 15.43 -0.76 1.26
N ALA A 66 14.32 -0.84 2.00
CA ALA A 66 14.33 -0.74 3.47
C ALA A 66 15.05 -1.92 4.12
N ALA A 67 14.97 -3.12 3.54
CA ALA A 67 15.72 -4.28 4.01
C ALA A 67 17.23 -4.18 3.69
N GLY A 68 17.62 -3.41 2.66
CA GLY A 68 19.01 -3.23 2.25
C GLY A 68 19.68 -1.92 2.69
N ALA A 69 18.94 -0.96 3.26
CA ALA A 69 19.40 0.40 3.54
C ALA A 69 19.40 0.74 5.04
N GLY A 70 19.89 -0.17 5.87
CA GLY A 70 20.39 0.21 7.19
C GLY A 70 21.77 0.85 7.03
N GLU A 71 21.83 2.18 6.93
CA GLU A 71 23.06 2.99 6.76
C GLU A 71 24.13 2.80 7.87
N GLY A 72 23.92 1.90 8.84
CA GLY A 72 24.87 1.58 9.91
C GLY A 72 25.48 0.19 9.86
N GLY A 73 25.07 -0.70 8.94
CA GLY A 73 25.39 -2.12 9.01
C GLY A 73 24.94 -2.78 10.33
N ARG A 74 24.90 -4.11 10.40
CA ARG A 74 24.58 -4.78 11.66
C ARG A 74 25.77 -4.65 12.62
N PRO A 75 25.59 -4.19 13.88
CA PRO A 75 26.68 -4.09 14.85
C PRO A 75 27.38 -5.44 15.00
N LEU A 76 28.71 -5.41 15.03
CA LEU A 76 29.59 -6.57 15.13
C LEU A 76 29.37 -7.67 14.07
N ALA A 77 28.67 -7.41 12.96
CA ALA A 77 28.63 -8.36 11.86
C ALA A 77 30.00 -8.44 11.17
N ALA A 78 30.46 -9.67 10.88
CA ALA A 78 31.78 -9.95 10.32
C ALA A 78 31.96 -9.43 8.88
N GLU A 79 30.87 -9.14 8.18
CA GLU A 79 30.82 -8.58 6.84
C GLU A 79 30.56 -7.05 6.84
N SER A 80 30.29 -6.45 8.00
CA SER A 80 29.97 -5.04 8.13
C SER A 80 31.22 -4.18 8.30
N ALA A 81 31.52 -3.36 7.29
CA ALA A 81 32.58 -2.36 7.32
C ALA A 81 32.20 -1.05 8.04
N ALA A 82 30.96 -0.95 8.54
CA ALA A 82 30.50 0.23 9.26
C ALA A 82 31.28 0.43 10.58
N PRO A 83 31.26 1.64 11.19
CA PRO A 83 32.00 1.91 12.43
C PRO A 83 31.70 0.89 13.55
N ALA A 84 30.43 0.54 13.73
CA ALA A 84 29.99 -0.45 14.73
C ALA A 84 30.14 -1.93 14.28
N GLY A 85 30.55 -2.19 13.03
CA GLY A 85 30.72 -3.55 12.49
C GLY A 85 31.96 -4.28 13.01
N GLY A 86 32.10 -5.56 12.66
CA GLY A 86 33.21 -6.44 13.09
C GLY A 86 34.17 -6.87 11.98
N MET A 87 34.02 -6.33 10.75
CA MET A 87 34.77 -6.77 9.58
C MET A 87 36.30 -6.66 9.72
N ALA A 88 36.81 -5.63 10.39
CA ALA A 88 38.24 -5.47 10.61
C ALA A 88 38.81 -6.63 11.43
N LEU A 89 38.13 -7.00 12.53
CA LEU A 89 38.53 -8.12 13.38
C LEU A 89 38.43 -9.46 12.63
N ALA A 90 37.30 -9.69 11.97
CA ALA A 90 37.09 -10.91 11.19
C ALA A 90 38.15 -11.09 10.09
N GLU A 91 38.55 -10.02 9.42
CA GLU A 91 39.56 -10.11 8.35
C GLU A 91 40.97 -10.31 8.90
N VAL A 92 41.32 -9.71 10.03
CA VAL A 92 42.61 -9.97 10.68
C VAL A 92 42.68 -11.42 11.16
N LEU A 93 41.61 -11.96 11.76
CA LEU A 93 41.54 -13.38 12.13
C LEU A 93 41.80 -14.29 10.92
N ARG A 94 41.14 -14.03 9.78
CA ARG A 94 41.39 -14.77 8.53
C ARG A 94 42.83 -14.65 8.05
N GLN A 95 43.43 -13.46 8.12
CA GLN A 95 44.83 -13.25 7.76
C GLN A 95 45.81 -13.99 8.68
N GLN A 96 45.43 -14.20 9.94
CA GLN A 96 46.19 -15.01 10.90
C GLN A 96 45.93 -16.52 10.77
N GLY A 97 45.14 -16.95 9.77
CA GLY A 97 44.86 -18.36 9.49
C GLY A 97 43.64 -18.94 10.20
N VAL A 98 42.88 -18.12 10.93
CA VAL A 98 41.66 -18.56 11.63
C VAL A 98 40.49 -18.62 10.65
N THR A 99 39.77 -19.74 10.63
CA THR A 99 38.57 -19.92 9.79
C THR A 99 37.37 -19.26 10.44
N VAL A 100 36.87 -18.16 9.86
CA VAL A 100 35.68 -17.44 10.38
C VAL A 100 34.42 -17.91 9.66
N THR A 101 33.57 -18.67 10.36
CA THR A 101 32.28 -19.17 9.90
C THR A 101 31.15 -18.31 10.45
N VAL A 102 30.45 -17.56 9.59
CA VAL A 102 29.33 -16.69 10.02
C VAL A 102 28.03 -17.50 10.02
N THR A 103 27.27 -17.42 11.10
CA THR A 103 25.96 -18.08 11.24
C THR A 103 24.91 -17.08 11.75
N ASP A 104 23.67 -17.25 11.28
CA ASP A 104 22.54 -16.34 11.58
C ASP A 104 21.39 -17.02 12.35
N THR A 105 21.56 -18.32 12.67
CA THR A 105 20.63 -19.11 13.45
C THR A 105 21.33 -20.12 14.36
N LEU A 106 20.75 -20.40 15.52
CA LEU A 106 21.28 -21.35 16.51
C LEU A 106 21.52 -22.74 15.91
N ARG A 107 20.62 -23.17 15.02
CA ARG A 107 20.73 -24.45 14.31
C ARG A 107 21.94 -24.50 13.36
N GLN A 108 22.21 -23.40 12.64
CA GLN A 108 23.40 -23.33 11.79
C GLN A 108 24.67 -23.31 12.64
N THR A 109 24.65 -22.61 13.78
CA THR A 109 25.73 -22.61 14.76
C THR A 109 26.03 -24.01 15.29
N GLN A 110 25.02 -24.78 15.67
CA GLN A 110 25.17 -26.19 16.09
C GLN A 110 25.77 -27.07 14.99
N ALA A 111 25.32 -26.89 13.74
CA ALA A 111 25.85 -27.63 12.60
C ALA A 111 27.32 -27.25 12.30
N ALA A 112 27.68 -25.97 12.43
CA ALA A 112 29.05 -25.50 12.27
C ALA A 112 29.97 -26.05 13.36
N ALA A 113 29.53 -26.04 14.63
CA ALA A 113 30.29 -26.61 15.75
C ALA A 113 30.46 -28.13 15.63
N SER A 114 29.46 -28.83 15.06
CA SER A 114 29.61 -30.26 14.76
C SER A 114 30.66 -30.55 13.68
N ALA A 115 30.91 -29.59 12.78
CA ALA A 115 31.92 -29.71 11.73
C ALA A 115 33.33 -29.30 12.21
N ASP A 116 33.39 -28.41 13.20
CA ASP A 116 34.63 -27.93 13.83
C ASP A 116 34.46 -27.88 15.37
N PRO A 117 34.66 -29.03 16.07
CA PRO A 117 34.37 -29.15 17.50
C PRO A 117 35.25 -28.31 18.42
N ASP A 118 36.41 -27.85 17.92
CA ASP A 118 37.37 -27.04 18.66
C ASP A 118 37.19 -25.53 18.37
N ALA A 119 36.22 -25.15 17.53
CA ALA A 119 35.99 -23.76 17.18
C ALA A 119 35.58 -22.91 18.41
N THR A 120 36.08 -21.68 18.46
CA THR A 120 35.62 -20.70 19.44
C THR A 120 34.28 -20.11 18.97
N LEU A 121 33.27 -20.11 19.83
CA LEU A 121 31.97 -19.53 19.54
C LEU A 121 31.95 -18.07 20.01
N PHE A 122 31.76 -17.14 19.08
CA PHE A 122 31.51 -15.73 19.37
C PHE A 122 30.02 -15.42 19.20
N SER A 123 29.41 -14.77 20.19
CA SER A 123 28.00 -14.37 20.12
C SER A 123 27.73 -13.00 20.74
N THR A 124 26.79 -12.27 20.14
CA THR A 124 26.21 -11.04 20.69
C THR A 124 24.75 -10.95 20.26
N ASP A 125 23.85 -10.68 21.21
CA ASP A 125 22.40 -10.60 20.99
C ASP A 125 21.83 -9.29 21.54
N PRO A 126 22.20 -8.13 20.95
CA PRO A 126 21.78 -6.82 21.45
C PRO A 126 20.26 -6.60 21.35
N ASP A 127 19.58 -7.37 20.47
CA ASP A 127 18.14 -7.27 20.23
C ASP A 127 17.32 -8.28 21.06
N GLY A 128 17.98 -9.16 21.82
CA GLY A 128 17.33 -10.13 22.72
C GLY A 128 16.46 -11.16 22.01
N TYR A 129 16.96 -11.76 20.92
CA TYR A 129 16.23 -12.78 20.17
C TYR A 129 16.18 -14.15 20.85
N LEU A 130 17.16 -14.48 21.69
CA LEU A 130 17.28 -15.79 22.31
C LEU A 130 16.49 -15.92 23.63
N THR A 131 15.93 -17.10 23.86
CA THR A 131 15.34 -17.48 25.16
C THR A 131 16.42 -17.97 26.14
N ALA A 132 16.06 -18.08 27.42
CA ALA A 132 16.96 -18.61 28.45
C ALA A 132 17.46 -20.02 28.10
N GLU A 133 16.60 -20.88 27.56
CA GLU A 133 16.97 -22.24 27.13
C GLU A 133 17.95 -22.20 25.95
N GLN A 134 17.72 -21.30 24.98
CA GLN A 134 18.62 -21.15 23.84
C GLN A 134 20.00 -20.60 24.24
N TYR A 135 20.07 -19.75 25.26
CA TYR A 135 21.34 -19.33 25.86
C TYR A 135 22.07 -20.48 26.56
N GLN A 136 21.36 -21.32 27.30
CA GLN A 136 21.96 -22.52 27.92
C GLN A 136 22.53 -23.45 26.83
N ASP A 137 21.75 -23.72 25.78
CA ASP A 137 22.21 -24.49 24.63
C ASP A 137 23.47 -23.84 24.01
N LEU A 138 23.52 -22.51 23.93
CA LEU A 138 24.67 -21.77 23.38
C LEU A 138 25.98 -22.07 24.12
N ALA A 139 25.95 -22.14 25.45
CA ALA A 139 27.13 -22.44 26.27
C ALA A 139 27.65 -23.87 26.06
N ASP A 140 26.76 -24.80 25.68
CA ASP A 140 27.08 -26.21 25.49
C ASP A 140 27.54 -26.54 24.05
N ILE A 141 27.40 -25.60 23.10
CA ILE A 141 27.76 -25.83 21.69
C ILE A 141 29.26 -25.97 21.47
N ALA A 142 30.06 -25.16 22.18
CA ALA A 142 31.50 -25.05 21.96
C ALA A 142 32.26 -25.00 23.30
N PRO A 143 33.46 -25.59 23.37
CA PRO A 143 34.26 -25.58 24.59
C PRO A 143 34.70 -24.17 25.01
N ASN A 144 34.86 -23.25 24.06
CA ASN A 144 35.19 -21.85 24.30
C ASN A 144 34.08 -20.96 23.72
N THR A 145 33.31 -20.33 24.61
CA THR A 145 32.21 -19.43 24.21
C THR A 145 32.49 -18.02 24.72
N VAL A 146 32.49 -17.05 23.81
CA VAL A 146 32.68 -15.63 24.08
C VAL A 146 31.36 -14.91 23.80
N VAL A 147 30.68 -14.47 24.87
CA VAL A 147 29.46 -13.66 24.76
C VAL A 147 29.78 -12.21 25.07
N VAL A 148 29.48 -11.35 24.11
CA VAL A 148 29.78 -9.93 24.19
C VAL A 148 28.49 -9.13 24.36
N ASP A 149 28.54 -8.22 25.32
CA ASP A 149 27.41 -7.41 25.77
C ASP A 149 26.17 -8.24 26.14
N PRO A 150 26.29 -9.17 27.11
CA PRO A 150 25.17 -9.98 27.54
C PRO A 150 24.08 -9.13 28.18
N ASP A 151 22.84 -9.34 27.76
CA ASP A 151 21.67 -8.73 28.40
C ASP A 151 21.30 -9.45 29.72
N PHE A 152 20.21 -9.01 30.35
CA PHE A 152 19.79 -9.58 31.64
C PHE A 152 19.44 -11.06 31.52
N LEU A 153 18.80 -11.47 30.42
CA LEU A 153 18.37 -12.84 30.21
C LEU A 153 19.57 -13.77 29.94
N ALA A 154 20.53 -13.31 29.13
CA ALA A 154 21.79 -13.99 28.87
C ALA A 154 22.57 -14.21 30.18
N LEU A 155 22.73 -13.18 31.01
CA LEU A 155 23.42 -13.31 32.31
C LEU A 155 22.71 -14.31 33.24
N GLN A 156 21.38 -14.23 33.35
CA GLN A 156 20.62 -15.15 34.20
C GLN A 156 20.74 -16.60 33.74
N ALA A 157 20.76 -16.84 32.43
CA ALA A 157 20.85 -18.17 31.84
C ALA A 157 22.27 -18.76 31.88
N LEU A 158 23.28 -17.95 31.55
CA LEU A 158 24.66 -18.37 31.37
C LEU A 158 25.51 -18.29 32.64
N ALA A 159 25.28 -17.27 33.47
CA ALA A 159 26.12 -16.94 34.62
C ALA A 159 25.31 -16.30 35.75
N PRO A 160 24.45 -17.06 36.46
CA PRO A 160 23.51 -16.52 37.46
C PRO A 160 24.19 -15.83 38.67
N GLY A 161 25.50 -16.03 38.88
CA GLY A 161 26.30 -15.32 39.88
C GLY A 161 26.89 -13.98 39.39
N VAL A 162 26.75 -13.66 38.11
CA VAL A 162 27.25 -12.44 37.47
C VAL A 162 26.09 -11.48 37.22
N GLY A 163 26.22 -10.25 37.69
CA GLY A 163 25.26 -9.16 37.48
C GLY A 163 25.87 -8.00 36.68
N PHE A 164 25.11 -6.93 36.53
CA PHE A 164 25.62 -5.69 35.94
C PHE A 164 26.43 -4.88 36.96
N GLY A 165 27.62 -4.43 36.56
CA GLY A 165 28.52 -3.58 37.36
C GLY A 165 28.34 -2.07 37.11
N GLY A 166 27.55 -1.69 36.10
CA GLY A 166 27.42 -0.29 35.65
C GLY A 166 28.57 0.15 34.75
N GLU A 167 28.71 1.45 34.52
CA GLU A 167 29.81 2.03 33.74
C GLU A 167 31.04 2.29 34.61
N SER A 168 32.22 2.05 34.05
CA SER A 168 33.50 2.38 34.67
C SER A 168 33.70 3.89 34.72
N ASP A 169 34.14 4.39 35.88
CA ASP A 169 34.60 5.77 36.10
C ASP A 169 36.14 5.89 36.07
N ARG A 170 36.85 4.81 35.73
CA ARG A 170 38.31 4.79 35.64
C ARG A 170 38.81 5.34 34.32
N ASP A 171 39.89 6.12 34.40
CA ASP A 171 40.63 6.65 33.25
C ASP A 171 41.41 5.58 32.48
N GLU A 172 41.62 4.41 33.09
CA GLU A 172 42.29 3.26 32.49
C GLU A 172 41.91 1.99 33.25
N LEU A 173 41.74 0.89 32.51
CA LEU A 173 41.45 -0.42 33.06
C LEU A 173 42.61 -1.36 32.75
N THR A 174 43.38 -1.76 33.77
CA THR A 174 44.54 -2.65 33.61
C THR A 174 44.17 -4.10 33.84
N ALA A 175 44.79 -5.02 33.10
CA ALA A 175 44.64 -6.46 33.31
C ALA A 175 45.19 -6.87 34.68
N GLN A 176 44.32 -7.34 35.58
CA GLN A 176 44.66 -7.80 36.93
C GLN A 176 44.18 -9.24 37.13
N CYS A 177 44.55 -10.13 36.21
CA CYS A 177 44.13 -11.54 36.22
C CYS A 177 45.10 -12.43 35.43
N SER A 178 44.92 -13.76 35.50
CA SER A 178 45.76 -14.75 34.81
C SER A 178 45.33 -15.04 33.37
N LEU A 179 44.15 -14.58 32.93
CA LEU A 179 43.61 -14.77 31.59
C LEU A 179 44.62 -14.30 30.51
N PRO A 180 45.12 -15.19 29.64
CA PRO A 180 46.14 -14.83 28.64
C PRO A 180 45.71 -13.68 27.72
N ALA A 181 44.45 -13.69 27.27
CA ALA A 181 43.92 -12.63 26.41
C ALA A 181 43.89 -11.25 27.10
N ALA A 182 43.59 -11.21 28.41
CA ALA A 182 43.64 -9.97 29.17
C ALA A 182 45.09 -9.49 29.36
N ARG A 183 46.02 -10.40 29.68
CA ARG A 183 47.44 -10.06 29.82
C ARG A 183 48.05 -9.53 28.53
N ALA A 184 47.67 -10.11 27.38
CA ALA A 184 48.11 -9.64 26.07
C ALA A 184 47.57 -8.23 25.73
N ALA A 185 46.37 -7.91 26.21
CA ALA A 185 45.78 -6.59 26.03
C ALA A 185 46.41 -5.52 26.92
N GLU A 186 46.90 -5.89 28.10
CA GLU A 186 47.45 -5.01 29.15
C GLU A 186 46.43 -4.01 29.70
N THR A 187 45.86 -3.16 28.86
CA THR A 187 44.96 -2.06 29.22
C THR A 187 43.78 -1.97 28.26
N LEU A 188 42.61 -1.58 28.77
CA LEU A 188 41.43 -1.23 27.97
C LEU A 188 41.13 0.25 28.10
N ALA A 189 40.37 0.76 27.12
CA ALA A 189 39.94 2.15 27.09
C ALA A 189 39.15 2.54 28.35
N PRO A 190 39.26 3.80 28.81
CA PRO A 190 38.42 4.33 29.87
C PRO A 190 36.94 4.24 29.55
N GLY A 191 36.14 4.17 30.61
CA GLY A 191 34.69 4.02 30.50
C GLY A 191 34.28 2.60 30.13
N GLY A 192 33.09 2.48 29.54
CA GLY A 192 32.50 1.20 29.15
C GLY A 192 31.79 0.48 30.28
N ARG A 193 30.94 -0.46 29.89
CA ARG A 193 30.16 -1.27 30.84
C ARG A 193 31.05 -2.27 31.57
N THR A 194 30.58 -2.69 32.74
CA THR A 194 31.23 -3.70 33.58
C THR A 194 30.20 -4.69 34.10
N LEU A 195 30.68 -5.85 34.50
CA LEU A 195 29.95 -6.94 35.13
C LEU A 195 30.35 -7.05 36.60
N GLY A 196 29.38 -7.33 37.45
CA GLY A 196 29.57 -7.56 38.88
C GLY A 196 29.64 -9.04 39.19
N THR A 197 30.63 -9.51 39.95
CA THR A 197 30.70 -10.93 40.39
C THR A 197 30.07 -11.19 41.76
N GLY A 198 29.49 -10.17 42.39
CA GLY A 198 28.74 -10.30 43.65
C GLY A 198 29.58 -10.77 44.84
N GLY A 199 30.90 -10.51 44.84
CA GLY A 199 31.81 -10.91 45.92
C GLY A 199 32.21 -12.38 45.90
N VAL A 200 32.01 -13.09 44.79
CA VAL A 200 32.60 -14.41 44.59
C VAL A 200 34.12 -14.23 44.54
N GLU A 201 34.81 -14.66 45.60
CA GLU A 201 36.26 -14.58 45.71
C GLU A 201 36.90 -15.39 44.57
N SER A 202 37.46 -14.67 43.59
CA SER A 202 38.40 -15.22 42.63
C SER A 202 39.62 -15.75 43.38
N GLY A 203 39.93 -17.03 43.22
CA GLY A 203 41.12 -17.60 43.82
C GLY A 203 41.50 -18.92 43.15
N ASP A 204 42.79 -19.06 42.85
CA ASP A 204 43.43 -20.29 42.38
C ASP A 204 43.19 -21.52 43.31
N ASP A 205 42.53 -21.32 44.47
CA ASP A 205 42.18 -22.32 45.50
C ASP A 205 40.74 -22.87 45.41
N ALA A 206 39.93 -22.48 44.41
CA ALA A 206 38.59 -23.07 44.21
C ALA A 206 38.63 -24.51 43.62
N GLY A 207 39.81 -24.97 43.20
CA GLY A 207 40.03 -26.12 42.31
C GLY A 207 39.82 -27.54 42.87
N ASP A 208 39.28 -27.74 44.07
CA ASP A 208 39.16 -29.10 44.66
C ASP A 208 37.73 -29.53 45.04
N ARG A 209 36.71 -28.84 44.52
CA ARG A 209 35.32 -29.32 44.58
C ARG A 209 34.86 -29.80 43.21
N PRO A 210 34.53 -31.10 43.03
CA PRO A 210 33.96 -31.57 41.78
C PRO A 210 32.64 -30.83 41.49
N GLY A 211 32.60 -30.09 40.37
CA GLY A 211 31.47 -29.27 39.95
C GLY A 211 31.53 -27.79 40.36
N ALA A 212 32.64 -27.29 40.90
CA ALA A 212 32.82 -25.85 41.11
C ALA A 212 33.17 -25.14 39.80
N THR A 213 32.45 -24.07 39.49
CA THR A 213 32.78 -23.13 38.41
C THR A 213 33.76 -22.11 38.95
N ASP A 214 34.95 -22.03 38.35
CA ASP A 214 35.93 -20.99 38.67
C ASP A 214 35.55 -19.69 37.97
N VAL A 215 35.64 -18.56 38.68
CA VAL A 215 35.22 -17.24 38.19
C VAL A 215 36.38 -16.27 38.28
N VAL A 216 36.87 -15.83 37.12
CA VAL A 216 37.99 -14.90 36.99
C VAL A 216 37.49 -13.57 36.42
N GLY A 217 37.53 -12.53 37.24
CA GLY A 217 37.30 -11.15 36.81
C GLY A 217 38.59 -10.49 36.32
N CYS A 218 38.54 -9.81 35.18
CA CYS A 218 39.65 -9.08 34.57
C CYS A 218 39.26 -7.62 34.31
N PHE A 219 40.25 -6.72 34.27
CA PHE A 219 40.04 -5.28 34.07
C PHE A 219 39.09 -4.66 35.12
N PRO A 220 39.51 -4.64 36.41
CA PRO A 220 38.65 -4.15 37.47
C PRO A 220 38.44 -2.63 37.39
N SER A 221 37.19 -2.18 37.53
CA SER A 221 36.81 -0.76 37.65
C SER A 221 36.54 -0.33 39.11
N GLY A 222 36.33 -1.28 40.00
CA GLY A 222 36.12 -1.08 41.43
C GLY A 222 35.88 -2.43 42.12
N ASP A 223 35.35 -2.39 43.34
CA ASP A 223 35.05 -3.60 44.11
C ASP A 223 34.05 -4.48 43.35
N ASP A 224 34.43 -5.73 43.10
CA ASP A 224 33.66 -6.76 42.39
C ASP A 224 33.16 -6.38 40.99
N ARG A 225 33.75 -5.37 40.32
CA ARG A 225 33.32 -4.91 38.98
C ARG A 225 34.43 -5.05 37.95
N PHE A 226 34.15 -5.76 36.86
CA PHE A 226 35.13 -6.18 35.86
C PHE A 226 34.60 -5.98 34.44
N SER A 227 35.45 -5.59 33.48
CA SER A 227 35.02 -5.50 32.07
C SER A 227 34.95 -6.85 31.36
N VAL A 228 35.70 -7.84 31.85
CA VAL A 228 35.70 -9.22 31.34
C VAL A 228 35.58 -10.17 32.51
N VAL A 229 34.69 -11.15 32.41
CA VAL A 229 34.52 -12.22 33.39
C VAL A 229 34.58 -13.56 32.67
N GLN A 230 35.48 -14.44 33.10
CA GLN A 230 35.55 -15.81 32.58
C GLN A 230 35.04 -16.78 33.64
N LEU A 231 34.15 -17.69 33.22
CA LEU A 231 33.67 -18.81 33.99
C LEU A 231 34.25 -20.09 33.38
N THR A 232 35.01 -20.84 34.16
CA THR A 232 35.57 -22.12 33.74
C THR A 232 34.87 -23.25 34.47
N SER A 233 34.34 -24.22 33.73
CA SER A 233 33.66 -25.41 34.26
C SER A 233 34.21 -26.68 33.58
N GLY A 234 33.73 -27.85 34.00
CA GLY A 234 34.14 -29.13 33.40
C GLY A 234 35.26 -29.83 34.16
N SER A 235 35.72 -30.96 33.61
CA SER A 235 36.84 -31.72 34.19
C SER A 235 38.17 -31.16 33.71
N ALA A 236 39.26 -31.50 34.40
CA ALA A 236 40.62 -31.14 33.94
C ALA A 236 40.96 -31.66 32.53
N GLU A 237 40.24 -32.67 32.04
CA GLU A 237 40.45 -33.30 30.73
C GLU A 237 39.60 -32.66 29.62
N ALA A 238 38.50 -31.98 29.99
CA ALA A 238 37.59 -31.31 29.07
C ALA A 238 37.03 -30.03 29.72
N PRO A 239 37.86 -28.98 29.90
CA PRO A 239 37.41 -27.73 30.45
C PRO A 239 36.53 -26.99 29.43
N THR A 240 35.45 -26.37 29.91
CA THR A 240 34.64 -25.42 29.16
C THR A 240 34.84 -24.02 29.73
N ALA A 241 35.05 -23.04 28.85
CA ALA A 241 35.27 -21.65 29.20
C ALA A 241 34.20 -20.77 28.57
N LEU A 242 33.42 -20.11 29.43
CA LEU A 242 32.49 -19.05 29.05
C LEU A 242 33.11 -17.70 29.41
N THR A 243 33.43 -16.89 28.42
CA THR A 243 33.97 -15.54 28.61
C THR A 243 32.89 -14.51 28.29
N LEU A 244 32.54 -13.70 29.29
CA LEU A 244 31.61 -12.60 29.16
C LEU A 244 32.38 -11.29 29.05
N VAL A 245 32.15 -10.54 27.98
CA VAL A 245 32.70 -9.18 27.81
C VAL A 245 31.57 -8.17 27.94
N ALA A 246 31.70 -7.25 28.88
CA ALA A 246 30.65 -6.30 29.21
C ALA A 246 30.34 -5.29 28.10
N ASP A 247 31.31 -4.99 27.23
CA ASP A 247 31.21 -3.91 26.25
C ASP A 247 31.53 -4.38 24.82
N ALA A 248 30.49 -4.39 23.97
CA ALA A 248 30.58 -4.67 22.55
C ALA A 248 31.48 -3.72 21.76
N THR A 249 31.66 -2.47 22.21
CA THR A 249 32.45 -1.49 21.48
C THR A 249 33.91 -1.94 21.35
N LEU A 250 34.45 -2.73 22.28
CA LEU A 250 35.82 -3.27 22.23
C LEU A 250 36.09 -4.10 20.97
N PHE A 251 35.05 -4.66 20.34
CA PHE A 251 35.14 -5.51 19.14
C PHE A 251 34.80 -4.76 17.85
N SER A 252 34.37 -3.50 17.95
CA SER A 252 33.91 -2.70 16.81
C SER A 252 35.07 -2.16 15.97
N ASN A 253 34.85 -2.01 14.66
CA ASN A 253 35.83 -1.44 13.72
C ASN A 253 36.37 -0.08 14.18
N GLU A 254 35.53 0.77 14.77
CA GLU A 254 35.93 2.12 15.21
C GLU A 254 36.82 2.14 16.46
N LYS A 255 36.69 1.15 17.37
CA LYS A 255 37.45 1.11 18.64
C LYS A 255 38.50 0.00 18.69
N ILE A 256 38.51 -0.95 17.75
CA ILE A 256 39.40 -2.13 17.82
C ILE A 256 40.89 -1.76 17.93
N ALA A 257 41.32 -0.65 17.34
CA ALA A 257 42.70 -0.16 17.40
C ALA A 257 43.03 0.71 18.63
N THR A 258 42.11 0.85 19.58
CA THR A 258 42.28 1.68 20.78
C THR A 258 42.76 0.81 21.94
N TYR A 259 43.82 1.24 22.66
CA TYR A 259 44.41 0.47 23.76
C TYR A 259 44.66 -1.00 23.38
N GLY A 260 44.45 -1.94 24.31
CA GLY A 260 44.58 -3.38 24.12
C GLY A 260 43.39 -4.08 23.47
N ASN A 261 42.42 -3.36 22.90
CA ASN A 261 41.17 -3.96 22.39
C ASN A 261 41.43 -5.05 21.34
N ALA A 262 42.26 -4.79 20.35
CA ALA A 262 42.65 -5.77 19.33
C ALA A 262 43.34 -6.99 19.95
N ALA A 263 44.25 -6.77 20.90
CA ALA A 263 44.95 -7.86 21.56
C ALA A 263 43.99 -8.72 22.39
N LEU A 264 43.02 -8.12 23.09
CA LEU A 264 41.98 -8.85 23.80
C LEU A 264 41.14 -9.68 22.82
N ALA A 265 40.56 -9.03 21.80
CA ALA A 265 39.64 -9.67 20.87
C ALA A 265 40.31 -10.77 20.04
N LEU A 266 41.53 -10.54 19.54
CA LEU A 266 42.28 -11.54 18.77
C LEU A 266 42.71 -12.73 19.61
N ASN A 267 43.08 -12.54 20.88
CA ASN A 267 43.45 -13.66 21.76
C ASN A 267 42.23 -14.43 22.28
N LEU A 268 41.07 -13.77 22.43
CA LEU A 268 39.83 -14.45 22.79
C LEU A 268 39.28 -15.28 21.62
N LEU A 269 39.26 -14.72 20.41
CA LEU A 269 38.65 -15.38 19.25
C LEU A 269 39.65 -16.26 18.49
N GLY A 270 40.92 -15.87 18.42
CA GLY A 270 41.97 -16.63 17.74
C GLY A 270 42.66 -17.68 18.62
N ALA A 271 42.01 -18.12 19.71
CA ALA A 271 42.56 -19.16 20.59
C ALA A 271 42.65 -20.53 19.91
N THR A 272 41.81 -20.76 18.89
CA THR A 272 41.74 -21.98 18.09
C THR A 272 41.78 -21.66 16.60
N ASP A 273 41.89 -22.68 15.75
CA ASP A 273 42.01 -22.52 14.29
C ASP A 273 40.68 -22.10 13.62
N GLY A 274 39.57 -22.08 14.36
CA GLY A 274 38.23 -21.78 13.87
C GLY A 274 37.43 -20.89 14.82
N VAL A 275 36.64 -19.97 14.24
CA VAL A 275 35.68 -19.13 14.96
C VAL A 275 34.32 -19.25 14.31
N ILE A 276 33.32 -19.60 15.12
CA ILE A 276 31.92 -19.50 14.71
C ILE A 276 31.40 -18.14 15.18
N TRP A 277 31.14 -17.27 14.23
CA TRP A 277 30.70 -15.90 14.44
C TRP A 277 29.17 -15.85 14.34
N TYR A 278 28.49 -16.04 15.47
CA TYR A 278 27.05 -16.20 15.54
C TYR A 278 26.37 -14.91 15.99
N LEU A 279 25.48 -14.36 15.17
CA LEU A 279 24.62 -13.23 15.57
C LEU A 279 23.15 -13.64 15.39
N PRO A 280 22.40 -13.90 16.48
CA PRO A 280 21.02 -14.38 16.43
C PRO A 280 20.11 -13.50 15.59
N THR A 281 19.13 -14.05 14.88
CA THR A 281 18.21 -13.22 14.08
C THR A 281 16.76 -13.44 14.49
N LEU A 282 15.83 -12.74 13.83
CA LEU A 282 14.40 -13.01 13.92
C LEU A 282 14.04 -14.49 13.66
N ALA A 283 14.91 -15.26 12.99
CA ALA A 283 14.70 -16.69 12.76
C ALA A 283 14.94 -17.55 14.02
N ASP A 284 15.59 -17.02 15.06
CA ASP A 284 15.82 -17.70 16.35
C ASP A 284 14.75 -17.37 17.40
N VAL A 285 13.96 -16.33 17.18
CA VAL A 285 12.87 -15.95 18.08
C VAL A 285 11.95 -17.16 18.27
N ALA A 286 11.86 -17.63 19.51
CA ALA A 286 10.98 -18.72 19.85
C ALA A 286 9.54 -18.35 19.46
N VAL A 287 8.92 -19.16 18.60
CA VAL A 287 7.52 -19.00 18.21
C VAL A 287 6.65 -19.44 19.38
N THR A 288 6.47 -18.54 20.36
CA THR A 288 5.62 -18.79 21.53
C THR A 288 4.16 -18.47 21.17
N GLY A 289 3.49 -19.40 20.49
CA GLY A 289 2.08 -19.28 20.13
C GLY A 289 1.54 -20.51 19.41
N PRO A 290 0.21 -20.65 19.24
CA PRO A 290 -0.35 -21.63 18.33
C PRO A 290 0.24 -21.41 16.93
N PRO A 291 0.52 -22.47 16.15
CA PRO A 291 1.11 -22.33 14.83
C PRO A 291 0.27 -21.37 13.99
N SER A 292 0.94 -20.46 13.29
CA SER A 292 0.25 -19.46 12.49
C SER A 292 -0.57 -20.15 11.39
N LEU A 293 -1.63 -19.49 10.87
CA LEU A 293 -2.38 -20.02 9.73
C LEU A 293 -1.47 -20.34 8.52
N GLY A 294 -0.31 -19.68 8.42
CA GLY A 294 0.72 -19.94 7.41
C GLY A 294 1.50 -21.25 7.63
N GLU A 295 1.71 -21.66 8.87
CA GLU A 295 2.38 -22.93 9.23
C GLU A 295 1.43 -24.12 9.14
N LEU A 296 0.15 -23.89 9.45
CA LEU A 296 -0.91 -24.89 9.30
C LEU A 296 -1.36 -25.08 7.84
N THR A 297 -0.94 -24.19 6.93
CA THR A 297 -1.23 -24.34 5.50
C THR A 297 -0.08 -25.11 4.83
N PRO A 298 -0.34 -26.31 4.29
CA PRO A 298 0.68 -27.04 3.54
C PRO A 298 1.27 -26.20 2.42
N GLY A 299 2.56 -26.38 2.11
CA GLY A 299 3.27 -25.58 1.10
C GLY A 299 2.66 -25.59 -0.31
N TRP A 300 1.73 -26.51 -0.62
CA TRP A 300 0.97 -26.53 -1.88
C TRP A 300 -0.21 -25.54 -1.90
N VAL A 301 -0.69 -25.05 -0.75
CA VAL A 301 -1.85 -24.16 -0.65
C VAL A 301 -1.55 -22.81 -1.30
N THR A 302 -0.40 -22.21 -1.00
CA THR A 302 0.03 -20.93 -1.58
C THR A 302 0.06 -20.96 -3.11
N PRO A 303 0.72 -21.92 -3.79
CA PRO A 303 0.67 -21.99 -5.25
C PRO A 303 -0.72 -22.29 -5.81
N VAL A 304 -1.57 -23.06 -5.11
CA VAL A 304 -2.97 -23.29 -5.52
C VAL A 304 -3.81 -22.00 -5.41
N LEU A 305 -3.61 -21.21 -4.35
CA LEU A 305 -4.30 -19.92 -4.18
C LEU A 305 -3.90 -18.93 -5.28
N VAL A 306 -2.61 -18.86 -5.60
CA VAL A 306 -2.09 -18.06 -6.71
C VAL A 306 -2.72 -18.50 -8.03
N LEU A 307 -2.75 -19.81 -8.31
CA LEU A 307 -3.39 -20.37 -9.50
C LEU A 307 -4.89 -20.03 -9.55
N PHE A 308 -5.60 -20.10 -8.41
CA PHE A 308 -7.01 -19.76 -8.31
C PHE A 308 -7.27 -18.28 -8.64
N VAL A 309 -6.42 -17.37 -8.13
CA VAL A 309 -6.49 -15.93 -8.47
C VAL A 309 -6.25 -15.72 -9.96
N ILE A 310 -5.21 -16.33 -10.54
CA ILE A 310 -4.91 -16.24 -11.98
C ILE A 310 -6.09 -16.76 -12.81
N ALA A 311 -6.63 -17.93 -12.45
CA ALA A 311 -7.78 -18.53 -13.13
C ALA A 311 -9.03 -17.65 -13.04
N THR A 312 -9.27 -17.03 -11.89
CA THR A 312 -10.39 -16.10 -11.67
C THR A 312 -10.25 -14.86 -12.55
N ILE A 313 -9.05 -14.27 -12.63
CA ILE A 313 -8.77 -13.13 -13.52
C ILE A 313 -8.97 -13.54 -14.98
N ALA A 314 -8.43 -14.70 -15.39
CA ALA A 314 -8.62 -15.21 -16.74
C ALA A 314 -10.11 -15.43 -17.07
N ALA A 315 -10.89 -15.99 -16.14
CA ALA A 315 -12.32 -16.18 -16.28
C ALA A 315 -13.08 -14.85 -16.36
N ALA A 316 -12.71 -13.86 -15.54
CA ALA A 316 -13.29 -12.52 -15.57
C ALA A 316 -13.02 -11.81 -16.92
N LEU A 317 -11.80 -11.92 -17.45
CA LEU A 317 -11.45 -11.40 -18.78
C LEU A 317 -12.20 -12.13 -19.89
N TRP A 318 -12.30 -13.45 -19.82
CA TRP A 318 -13.04 -14.26 -20.80
C TRP A 318 -14.53 -13.92 -20.81
N ARG A 319 -15.16 -13.82 -19.63
CA ARG A 319 -16.60 -13.62 -19.49
C ARG A 319 -17.02 -12.15 -19.60
N GLY A 320 -16.15 -11.22 -19.19
CA GLY A 320 -16.33 -9.77 -19.31
C GLY A 320 -16.20 -9.24 -20.75
N ARG A 321 -15.62 -10.01 -21.68
CA ARG A 321 -15.55 -9.67 -23.10
C ARG A 321 -16.90 -9.72 -23.83
N ARG A 322 -17.98 -10.18 -23.18
CA ARG A 322 -19.27 -10.47 -23.84
C ARG A 322 -20.43 -9.57 -23.39
N PHE A 323 -20.26 -8.26 -23.47
CA PHE A 323 -21.40 -7.38 -23.77
C PHE A 323 -21.31 -7.06 -25.26
N GLY A 324 -22.02 -7.85 -26.08
CA GLY A 324 -22.13 -7.60 -27.51
C GLY A 324 -22.70 -6.19 -27.77
N ALA A 325 -22.47 -5.66 -28.97
CA ALA A 325 -22.97 -4.34 -29.35
C ALA A 325 -24.45 -4.21 -28.95
N LEU A 326 -24.79 -3.15 -28.20
CA LEU A 326 -26.20 -2.78 -28.03
C LEU A 326 -26.69 -2.41 -29.42
N VAL A 327 -27.36 -3.34 -30.08
CA VAL A 327 -28.02 -3.11 -31.36
C VAL A 327 -29.24 -2.25 -31.05
N PRO A 328 -29.31 -1.00 -31.55
CA PRO A 328 -30.56 -0.26 -31.49
C PRO A 328 -31.56 -1.02 -32.38
N GLU A 329 -32.55 -1.63 -31.75
CA GLU A 329 -33.61 -2.32 -32.47
C GLU A 329 -34.36 -1.30 -33.33
N ASN A 330 -34.45 -1.57 -34.63
CA ASN A 330 -35.07 -0.67 -35.59
C ASN A 330 -36.58 -0.74 -35.38
N LEU A 331 -37.17 0.28 -34.74
CA LEU A 331 -38.62 0.36 -34.59
C LEU A 331 -39.26 0.41 -35.99
N PRO A 332 -40.12 -0.56 -36.35
CA PRO A 332 -40.56 -0.79 -37.74
C PRO A 332 -41.47 0.30 -38.32
N VAL A 333 -41.74 1.38 -37.59
CA VAL A 333 -42.55 2.51 -38.06
C VAL A 333 -41.82 3.80 -37.77
N THR A 334 -41.44 4.51 -38.83
CA THR A 334 -40.96 5.90 -38.77
C THR A 334 -42.16 6.81 -38.47
N VAL A 335 -42.47 6.96 -37.18
CA VAL A 335 -43.47 7.94 -36.75
C VAL A 335 -42.91 9.34 -36.98
N LYS A 336 -43.68 10.24 -37.60
CA LYS A 336 -43.27 11.65 -37.72
C LYS A 336 -43.08 12.21 -36.31
N GLY A 337 -41.98 12.93 -36.07
CA GLY A 337 -41.68 13.48 -34.75
C GLY A 337 -42.81 14.34 -34.15
N SER A 338 -43.64 14.94 -35.01
CA SER A 338 -44.86 15.65 -34.64
C SER A 338 -45.92 14.76 -33.97
N GLU A 339 -46.11 13.52 -34.44
CA GLU A 339 -47.11 12.59 -33.90
C GLU A 339 -46.70 12.07 -32.52
N THR A 340 -45.40 11.78 -32.32
CA THR A 340 -44.87 11.40 -31.00
C THR A 340 -44.94 12.54 -30.00
N MET A 341 -44.66 13.77 -30.44
CA MET A 341 -44.83 14.96 -29.59
C MET A 341 -46.29 15.16 -29.18
N GLU A 342 -47.22 15.06 -30.14
CA GLU A 342 -48.65 15.20 -29.86
C GLU A 342 -49.17 14.07 -28.94
N GLY A 343 -48.78 12.82 -29.20
CA GLY A 343 -49.14 11.69 -28.36
C GLY A 343 -48.66 11.84 -26.92
N ARG A 344 -47.42 12.31 -26.73
CA ARG A 344 -46.85 12.58 -25.40
C ARG A 344 -47.52 13.77 -24.72
N ALA A 345 -47.85 14.83 -25.47
CA ALA A 345 -48.59 15.97 -24.94
C ALA A 345 -50.00 15.57 -24.47
N ARG A 346 -50.73 14.77 -25.26
CA ARG A 346 -52.05 14.22 -24.88
C ARG A 346 -51.95 13.33 -23.64
N LEU A 347 -50.89 12.52 -23.53
CA LEU A 347 -50.64 11.69 -22.35
C LEU A 347 -50.44 12.54 -21.10
N TYR A 348 -49.62 13.60 -21.17
CA TYR A 348 -49.40 14.53 -20.05
C TYR A 348 -50.63 15.34 -19.67
N ALA A 349 -51.44 15.74 -20.65
CA ALA A 349 -52.72 16.39 -20.40
C ALA A 349 -53.70 15.44 -19.69
N ARG A 350 -53.84 14.19 -20.16
CA ARG A 350 -54.74 13.18 -19.57
C ARG A 350 -54.37 12.84 -18.13
N SER A 351 -53.07 12.79 -17.80
CA SER A 351 -52.61 12.49 -16.45
C SER A 351 -52.42 13.72 -15.56
N ASN A 352 -52.82 14.92 -16.02
CA ASN A 352 -52.63 16.18 -15.29
C ASN A 352 -51.16 16.43 -14.86
N ALA A 353 -50.18 15.93 -15.63
CA ALA A 353 -48.76 15.94 -15.30
C ALA A 353 -48.08 17.30 -15.62
N ARG A 354 -48.66 18.40 -15.13
CA ARG A 354 -48.27 19.79 -15.45
C ARG A 354 -46.82 20.12 -15.09
N LEU A 355 -46.43 19.83 -13.84
CA LEU A 355 -45.07 20.06 -13.37
C LEU A 355 -44.05 19.26 -14.19
N ARG A 356 -44.36 18.00 -14.50
CA ARG A 356 -43.49 17.15 -15.32
C ARG A 356 -43.31 17.67 -16.74
N ALA A 357 -44.38 18.21 -17.33
CA ALA A 357 -44.30 18.87 -18.64
C ALA A 357 -43.42 20.13 -18.58
N LEU A 358 -43.62 20.97 -17.56
CA LEU A 358 -42.81 22.17 -17.34
C LEU A 358 -41.34 21.85 -17.10
N ASP A 359 -41.02 20.84 -16.28
CA ASP A 359 -39.64 20.44 -15.99
C ASP A 359 -38.93 19.93 -17.23
N THR A 360 -39.63 19.21 -18.11
CA THR A 360 -39.06 18.75 -19.38
C THR A 360 -38.66 19.95 -20.25
N LEU A 361 -39.49 21.00 -20.28
CA LEU A 361 -39.18 22.24 -21.00
C LEU A 361 -38.03 23.01 -20.32
N ARG A 362 -38.01 23.09 -18.98
CA ARG A 362 -36.96 23.75 -18.20
C ARG A 362 -35.60 23.11 -18.41
N VAL A 363 -35.49 21.79 -18.35
CA VAL A 363 -34.22 21.09 -18.58
C VAL A 363 -33.68 21.39 -19.98
N ALA A 364 -34.55 21.37 -21.00
CA ALA A 364 -34.15 21.72 -22.36
C ALA A 364 -33.75 23.20 -22.49
N ALA A 365 -34.47 24.11 -21.82
CA ALA A 365 -34.19 25.54 -21.79
C ALA A 365 -32.87 25.86 -21.10
N VAL A 366 -32.59 25.29 -19.92
CA VAL A 366 -31.31 25.45 -19.20
C VAL A 366 -30.14 25.03 -20.09
N GLY A 367 -30.25 23.91 -20.80
CA GLY A 367 -29.22 23.47 -21.74
C GLY A 367 -29.00 24.43 -22.91
N ARG A 368 -30.06 25.09 -23.42
CA ARG A 368 -29.94 26.12 -24.47
C ARG A 368 -29.34 27.41 -23.92
N LEU A 369 -29.83 27.88 -22.77
CA LEU A 369 -29.36 29.09 -22.09
C LEU A 369 -27.88 29.00 -21.72
N ALA A 370 -27.44 27.86 -21.15
CA ALA A 370 -26.03 27.61 -20.81
C ALA A 370 -25.12 27.74 -22.04
N ARG A 371 -25.53 27.19 -23.19
CA ARG A 371 -24.79 27.35 -24.46
C ARG A 371 -24.81 28.80 -24.94
N GLN A 372 -25.94 29.48 -24.83
CA GLN A 372 -26.09 30.86 -25.29
C GLN A 372 -25.20 31.84 -24.51
N VAL A 373 -25.01 31.62 -23.21
CA VAL A 373 -24.15 32.44 -22.35
C VAL A 373 -22.70 31.93 -22.24
N GLY A 374 -22.33 30.90 -23.02
CA GLY A 374 -20.94 30.44 -23.15
C GLY A 374 -20.42 29.53 -22.03
N LEU A 375 -21.29 28.87 -21.25
CA LEU A 375 -20.88 28.01 -20.13
C LEU A 375 -20.48 26.58 -20.57
N PRO A 376 -19.51 25.94 -19.89
CA PRO A 376 -19.13 24.55 -20.14
C PRO A 376 -20.20 23.56 -19.69
N ARG A 377 -20.17 22.33 -20.21
CA ARG A 377 -21.15 21.27 -19.85
C ARG A 377 -21.15 20.86 -18.37
N SER A 378 -20.10 21.19 -17.63
CA SER A 378 -19.95 20.95 -16.20
C SER A 378 -20.49 22.08 -15.33
N ALA A 379 -20.98 23.18 -15.93
CA ALA A 379 -21.52 24.31 -15.19
C ALA A 379 -22.76 23.91 -14.38
N THR A 380 -22.86 24.47 -13.17
CA THR A 380 -23.98 24.22 -12.27
C THR A 380 -25.21 25.03 -12.70
N LEU A 381 -26.39 24.67 -12.19
CA LEU A 381 -27.61 25.43 -12.44
C LEU A 381 -27.52 26.87 -11.91
N GLU A 382 -26.79 27.09 -10.82
CA GLU A 382 -26.58 28.40 -10.24
C GLU A 382 -25.75 29.31 -11.15
N ASP A 383 -24.71 28.74 -11.80
CA ASP A 383 -23.89 29.46 -12.78
C ASP A 383 -24.74 29.94 -13.97
N VAL A 384 -25.67 29.09 -14.44
CA VAL A 384 -26.59 29.44 -15.53
C VAL A 384 -27.56 30.53 -15.10
N LEU A 385 -28.14 30.44 -13.90
CA LEU A 385 -29.04 31.45 -13.35
C LEU A 385 -28.36 32.82 -13.26
N GLN A 386 -27.17 32.88 -12.69
CA GLN A 386 -26.41 34.11 -12.51
C GLN A 386 -25.99 34.71 -13.86
N SER A 387 -25.51 33.88 -14.79
CA SER A 387 -25.09 34.33 -16.12
C SER A 387 -26.26 34.87 -16.96
N VAL A 388 -27.42 34.22 -16.90
CA VAL A 388 -28.64 34.67 -17.59
C VAL A 388 -29.21 35.94 -16.96
N ALA A 389 -29.22 36.03 -15.63
CA ALA A 389 -29.66 37.24 -14.92
C ALA A 389 -28.79 38.45 -15.28
N ALA A 390 -27.46 38.27 -15.30
CA ALA A 390 -26.50 39.31 -15.69
C ALA A 390 -26.68 39.73 -17.16
N ALA A 391 -26.82 38.76 -18.07
CA ALA A 391 -27.01 39.05 -19.50
C ALA A 391 -28.31 39.81 -19.76
N THR A 392 -29.42 39.44 -19.11
CA THR A 392 -30.74 40.03 -19.35
C THR A 392 -31.06 41.26 -18.49
N GLN A 393 -30.16 41.66 -17.58
CA GLN A 393 -30.38 42.72 -16.59
C GLN A 393 -31.67 42.50 -15.78
N ARG A 394 -31.98 41.24 -15.47
CA ARG A 394 -33.15 40.86 -14.67
C ARG A 394 -32.74 40.42 -13.27
N PRO A 395 -33.57 40.67 -12.26
CA PRO A 395 -33.35 40.14 -10.91
C PRO A 395 -33.23 38.60 -10.91
N ALA A 396 -32.26 38.06 -10.18
CA ALA A 396 -31.94 36.63 -10.18
C ALA A 396 -33.09 35.77 -9.62
N ASP A 397 -33.88 36.30 -8.69
CA ASP A 397 -35.11 35.72 -8.16
C ASP A 397 -36.16 35.52 -9.26
N GLN A 398 -36.33 36.48 -10.17
CA GLN A 398 -37.25 36.36 -11.29
C GLN A 398 -36.81 35.25 -12.26
N VAL A 399 -35.52 35.17 -12.58
CA VAL A 399 -34.96 34.10 -13.42
C VAL A 399 -35.12 32.73 -12.74
N ARG A 400 -34.83 32.65 -11.44
CA ARG A 400 -34.99 31.43 -10.63
C ARG A 400 -36.44 30.97 -10.56
N SER A 401 -37.39 31.90 -10.43
CA SER A 401 -38.82 31.57 -10.39
C SER A 401 -39.28 30.87 -11.68
N VAL A 402 -38.77 31.29 -12.84
CA VAL A 402 -39.13 30.71 -14.14
C VAL A 402 -38.44 29.36 -14.35
N LEU A 403 -37.14 29.26 -14.07
CA LEU A 403 -36.35 28.04 -14.35
C LEU A 403 -36.54 26.91 -13.32
N VAL A 404 -36.93 27.22 -12.08
CA VAL A 404 -37.03 26.21 -11.01
C VAL A 404 -38.21 26.43 -10.08
N GLY A 405 -38.47 27.68 -9.67
CA GLY A 405 -39.30 27.96 -8.48
C GLY A 405 -40.81 27.83 -8.67
N ALA A 406 -41.35 28.11 -9.86
CA ALA A 406 -42.81 28.11 -10.06
C ALA A 406 -43.37 26.69 -10.28
N ASN A 407 -44.54 26.40 -9.69
CA ASN A 407 -45.28 25.16 -9.86
C ASN A 407 -46.71 25.46 -10.36
N PRO A 408 -47.11 25.01 -11.57
CA PRO A 408 -48.43 25.31 -12.13
C PRO A 408 -49.52 24.43 -11.52
N ALA A 409 -50.55 25.05 -10.92
CA ALA A 409 -51.74 24.37 -10.43
C ALA A 409 -52.78 24.15 -11.55
N THR A 410 -52.81 25.02 -12.56
CA THR A 410 -53.76 25.00 -13.68
C THR A 410 -53.07 24.93 -15.03
N ASP A 411 -53.80 24.50 -16.07
CA ASP A 411 -53.28 24.48 -17.44
C ASP A 411 -52.97 25.90 -17.95
N GLY A 412 -53.75 26.89 -17.53
CA GLY A 412 -53.50 28.31 -17.82
C GLY A 412 -52.18 28.79 -17.23
N GLU A 413 -51.87 28.40 -15.98
CA GLU A 413 -50.58 28.72 -15.36
C GLU A 413 -49.40 28.02 -16.06
N LEU A 414 -49.57 26.77 -16.50
CA LEU A 414 -48.55 26.05 -17.27
C LEU A 414 -48.22 26.78 -18.58
N VAL A 415 -49.24 27.24 -19.32
CA VAL A 415 -49.06 28.02 -20.55
C VAL A 415 -48.35 29.34 -20.25
N ALA A 416 -48.80 30.08 -19.23
CA ALA A 416 -48.18 31.33 -18.82
C ALA A 416 -46.70 31.15 -18.41
N LEU A 417 -46.35 30.08 -17.70
CA LEU A 417 -44.96 29.77 -17.35
C LEU A 417 -44.12 29.37 -18.56
N THR A 418 -44.71 28.65 -19.52
CA THR A 418 -44.04 28.30 -20.78
C THR A 418 -43.73 29.54 -21.61
N ASP A 419 -44.64 30.51 -21.65
CA ASP A 419 -44.42 31.78 -22.34
C ASP A 419 -43.36 32.64 -21.66
N ARG A 420 -43.35 32.68 -20.31
CA ARG A 420 -42.26 33.31 -19.56
C ARG A 420 -40.90 32.66 -19.82
N LEU A 421 -40.86 31.32 -19.93
CA LEU A 421 -39.64 30.57 -20.27
C LEU A 421 -39.14 30.92 -21.68
N ARG A 422 -40.05 30.98 -22.67
CA ARG A 422 -39.72 31.40 -24.04
C ARG A 422 -39.27 32.85 -24.13
N GLU A 423 -39.87 33.75 -23.35
CA GLU A 423 -39.45 35.14 -23.30
C GLU A 423 -38.06 35.30 -22.67
N LEU A 424 -37.74 34.52 -21.64
CA LEU A 424 -36.40 34.49 -21.06
C LEU A 424 -35.35 34.01 -22.06
N GLU A 425 -35.63 32.96 -22.84
CA GLU A 425 -34.76 32.49 -23.92
C GLU A 425 -34.55 33.58 -24.97
N ARG A 426 -35.63 34.21 -25.47
CA ARG A 426 -35.55 35.29 -26.45
C ARG A 426 -34.77 36.50 -25.92
N ALA A 427 -35.01 36.91 -24.67
CA ALA A 427 -34.29 38.01 -24.04
C ALA A 427 -32.79 37.71 -23.93
N THR A 428 -32.43 36.48 -23.56
CA THR A 428 -31.02 36.06 -23.45
C THR A 428 -30.33 36.08 -24.81
N ILE A 429 -31.00 35.60 -25.86
CA ILE A 429 -30.48 35.66 -27.24
C ILE A 429 -30.27 37.11 -27.68
N ARG A 430 -31.25 38.01 -27.45
CA ARG A 430 -31.12 39.44 -27.78
C ARG A 430 -29.95 40.10 -27.04
N ALA A 431 -29.75 39.76 -25.77
CA ALA A 431 -28.68 40.32 -24.96
C ALA A 431 -27.27 39.83 -25.33
N THR A 432 -27.17 38.61 -25.85
CA THR A 432 -25.87 37.96 -26.18
C THR A 432 -25.49 38.08 -27.65
N THR A 433 -26.41 38.54 -28.51
CA THR A 433 -26.13 38.78 -29.94
C THR A 433 -25.45 40.15 -30.12
N PRO A 434 -24.22 40.23 -30.66
CA PRO A 434 -23.56 41.51 -30.92
C PRO A 434 -24.32 42.32 -31.98
N GLY A 435 -24.73 43.56 -31.66
CA GLY A 435 -25.32 44.51 -32.62
C GLY A 435 -26.71 45.09 -32.30
N GLY A 436 -27.38 44.66 -31.21
CA GLY A 436 -28.73 45.13 -30.85
C GLY A 436 -28.83 46.29 -29.85
N ALA A 437 -27.70 46.75 -29.29
CA ALA A 437 -27.67 47.72 -28.19
C ALA A 437 -27.43 49.19 -28.59
N ALA A 438 -27.41 49.50 -29.89
CA ALA A 438 -27.33 50.88 -30.41
C ALA A 438 -28.61 51.23 -31.17
N GLY A 439 -29.72 51.40 -30.45
CA GLY A 439 -30.98 51.79 -31.07
C GLY A 439 -32.17 51.63 -30.13
N ASN A 440 -32.18 52.36 -29.00
CA ASN A 440 -33.40 52.81 -28.32
C ASN A 440 -33.02 53.74 -27.15
N ALA A 441 -32.52 54.92 -27.49
CA ALA A 441 -32.66 56.11 -26.65
C ALA A 441 -33.65 57.04 -27.36
N ALA A 442 -34.95 56.78 -27.18
CA ALA A 442 -36.01 57.71 -27.55
C ALA A 442 -37.26 57.43 -26.71
N GLY A 443 -37.46 58.27 -25.68
CA GLY A 443 -38.74 58.83 -25.21
C GLY A 443 -39.88 57.89 -24.74
N PRO A 444 -40.58 58.24 -23.63
CA PRO A 444 -41.76 57.51 -23.19
C PRO A 444 -42.95 57.82 -24.10
N THR A 445 -43.35 56.87 -24.94
CA THR A 445 -44.65 56.91 -25.64
C THR A 445 -45.68 56.14 -24.84
N SER A 446 -46.70 56.87 -24.38
CA SER A 446 -47.93 56.43 -23.75
C SER A 446 -48.59 55.24 -24.44
N ILE A 447 -48.94 54.23 -23.66
CA ILE A 447 -49.77 53.07 -24.06
C ILE A 447 -51.24 53.54 -24.13
N PRO A 448 -51.94 53.42 -25.27
CA PRO A 448 -53.40 53.53 -25.29
C PRO A 448 -54.03 52.21 -24.81
N PRO A 449 -55.18 52.24 -24.11
CA PRO A 449 -55.82 51.02 -23.64
C PRO A 449 -56.45 50.23 -24.81
N LEU A 450 -56.25 48.92 -24.80
CA LEU A 450 -56.93 47.99 -25.72
C LEU A 450 -58.43 47.89 -25.37
N PRO A 451 -59.33 47.83 -26.37
CA PRO A 451 -60.76 47.70 -26.15
C PRO A 451 -61.13 46.30 -25.62
N ALA A 452 -62.15 46.27 -24.75
CA ALA A 452 -62.76 45.07 -24.23
C ALA A 452 -63.42 44.25 -25.36
N SER A 453 -62.90 43.05 -25.63
CA SER A 453 -63.58 42.05 -26.45
C SER A 453 -64.59 41.29 -25.59
N THR A 454 -65.82 41.80 -25.52
CA THR A 454 -66.99 41.02 -25.12
C THR A 454 -67.39 40.09 -26.27
N GLY A 455 -66.83 38.90 -26.30
CA GLY A 455 -67.32 37.79 -27.12
C GLY A 455 -68.45 37.07 -26.38
N ARG A 456 -69.67 37.55 -26.62
CA ARG A 456 -70.94 37.02 -26.14
C ARG A 456 -71.15 35.58 -26.61
N MET A 457 -71.55 34.76 -25.66
CA MET A 457 -72.14 33.43 -25.79
C MET A 457 -73.63 33.59 -26.15
N GLU A 458 -74.12 32.84 -27.14
CA GLU A 458 -75.55 32.58 -27.39
C GLU A 458 -75.69 31.53 -28.52
N PRO A 459 -76.77 30.73 -28.53
CA PRO A 459 -77.26 29.83 -27.50
C PRO A 459 -77.06 28.34 -27.86
#